data_AF-A0A6C0ID79-F1
#
_entry.id   AF-A0A6C0ID79-F1
#
_cell.length_a   1.000
_cell.length_b   1.000
_cell.length_c   1.000
_cell.angle_alpha   90.00
_cell.angle_beta   90.00
_cell.angle_gamma   90.00
#
_symmetry.space_group_name_H-M   'P 1'
#
loop_
_entity.id
_entity.type
_entity.pdbx_description
1 polymer ?
#
loop_
_entity_poly.entity_id
_entity_poly.type
_entity_poly.pdbx_seq_one_letter_code
_entity_poly.pdbx_strand_id
1 'polypeptide(L)'
;MELIVEPDIYSPSLDENSNYIDKIPSNIILKKGLRCPCGARKDKVYDCSAYFSNHIKTITHKKWLADMNTNKLNYYTDNVQLKDTIANQKIIIARLEKEINIKMKTIDYLTQQLVYKDTNSSKLTTTDLLDFD
;
A
#
# COMPACT_ATOMS: atom_id res chain seq x y z
N MET A 1 -18.72 0.80 -9.99
CA MET A 1 -17.54 0.92 -9.14
C MET A 1 -17.70 2.23 -8.38
N GLU A 2 -18.16 2.17 -7.12
CA GLU A 2 -18.18 3.37 -6.28
C GLU A 2 -16.73 3.75 -5.97
N LEU A 3 -16.38 5.02 -6.19
CA LEU A 3 -15.11 5.57 -5.76
C LEU A 3 -15.16 5.68 -4.24
N ILE A 4 -14.60 4.68 -3.54
CA ILE A 4 -14.35 4.76 -2.11
C ILE A 4 -13.34 5.89 -1.92
N VAL A 5 -13.79 7.04 -1.43
CA VAL A 5 -12.90 8.17 -1.12
C VAL A 5 -12.26 7.86 0.23
N GLU A 6 -10.95 7.60 0.22
CA GLU A 6 -10.21 7.39 1.47
C GLU A 6 -10.23 8.68 2.31
N PRO A 7 -10.51 8.58 3.63
CA PRO A 7 -10.45 9.71 4.54
C PRO A 7 -9.05 10.31 4.57
N ASP A 8 -8.97 11.64 4.56
CA ASP A 8 -7.69 12.36 4.55
C ASP A 8 -6.97 12.25 5.91
N ILE A 9 -5.66 12.49 5.94
CA ILE A 9 -4.85 12.47 7.17
C ILE A 9 -4.64 13.90 7.66
N TYR A 10 -4.88 14.13 8.95
CA TYR A 10 -4.65 15.43 9.58
C TYR A 10 -3.18 15.84 9.54
N SER A 11 -2.94 17.05 9.02
CA SER A 11 -1.65 17.72 9.04
C SER A 11 -1.72 19.02 9.87
N PRO A 12 -0.87 19.19 10.91
CA PRO A 12 -0.76 20.46 11.62
C PRO A 12 -0.31 21.60 10.71
N SER A 13 -0.65 22.84 11.08
CA SER A 13 -0.18 24.04 10.37
C SER A 13 1.14 24.54 10.97
N LEU A 14 1.89 25.37 10.24
CA LEU A 14 3.08 26.03 10.78
C LEU A 14 2.72 27.43 11.30
N ASP A 15 3.29 27.82 12.44
CA ASP A 15 3.28 29.19 12.94
C ASP A 15 4.41 30.04 12.32
N GLU A 16 4.48 31.32 12.70
CA GLU A 16 5.50 32.27 12.23
C GLU A 16 6.93 31.85 12.64
N ASN A 17 7.07 31.04 13.68
CA ASN A 17 8.33 30.49 14.18
C ASN A 17 8.63 29.08 13.62
N SER A 18 7.90 28.65 12.58
CA SER A 18 8.00 27.32 11.97
C SER A 18 7.72 26.15 12.92
N ASN A 19 6.93 26.35 13.98
CA ASN A 19 6.39 25.29 14.84
C ASN A 19 5.05 24.79 14.33
N TYR A 20 4.85 23.47 14.45
CA TYR A 20 3.58 22.84 14.23
C TYR A 20 2.58 23.27 15.30
N ILE A 21 1.46 23.83 14.85
CA ILE A 21 0.31 24.25 15.66
C ILE A 21 -0.96 23.57 15.16
N ASP A 22 -1.87 23.33 16.09
CA ASP A 22 -3.17 22.77 15.75
C ASP A 22 -4.08 23.82 15.12
N LYS A 23 -4.69 23.44 14.00
CA LYS A 23 -5.73 24.22 13.35
C LYS A 23 -6.87 23.29 12.95
N ILE A 24 -8.08 23.61 13.39
CA ILE A 24 -9.27 22.84 13.03
C ILE A 24 -9.46 22.93 11.51
N PRO A 25 -9.48 21.81 10.78
CA PRO A 25 -9.69 21.82 9.34
C PRO A 25 -11.08 22.35 8.96
N SER A 26 -11.24 22.76 7.70
CA SER A 26 -12.54 23.23 7.23
C SER A 26 -13.59 22.10 7.26
N ASN A 27 -14.85 22.47 7.43
CA ASN A 27 -15.96 21.50 7.48
C ASN A 27 -16.08 20.65 6.19
N ILE A 28 -15.54 21.12 5.06
CA ILE A 28 -15.53 20.37 3.80
C ILE A 28 -14.61 19.15 3.90
N ILE A 29 -13.44 19.31 4.52
CA ILE A 29 -12.46 18.23 4.70
C ILE A 29 -12.99 17.24 5.73
N LEU A 30 -13.53 17.73 6.86
CA LEU A 30 -14.10 16.88 7.90
C LEU A 30 -15.27 16.04 7.40
N LYS A 31 -16.16 16.59 6.55
CA LYS A 31 -17.28 15.82 5.97
C LYS A 31 -16.82 14.67 5.07
N LYS A 32 -15.61 14.73 4.51
CA LYS A 32 -15.00 13.63 3.73
C LYS A 32 -14.34 12.56 4.64
N GLY A 33 -14.33 12.79 5.95
CA GLY A 33 -13.63 11.99 6.92
C GLY A 33 -12.17 12.41 7.04
N LEU A 34 -11.71 12.55 8.28
CA LEU A 34 -10.34 12.90 8.64
C LEU A 34 -9.78 11.92 9.67
N ARG A 35 -8.57 11.41 9.47
CA ARG A 35 -7.87 10.56 10.44
C ARG A 35 -6.72 11.33 11.08
N CYS A 36 -6.58 11.24 12.41
CA CYS A 36 -5.37 11.74 13.07
C CYS A 36 -4.33 10.64 13.15
N PRO A 37 -3.06 10.90 12.78
CA PRO A 37 -1.97 9.94 12.97
C PRO A 37 -1.53 9.80 14.45
N CYS A 38 -2.09 10.62 15.34
CA CYS A 38 -1.73 10.66 16.75
C CYS A 38 -2.35 9.49 17.56
N GLY A 39 -1.50 8.78 18.30
CA GLY A 39 -1.92 7.74 19.26
C GLY A 39 -2.34 6.40 18.65
N ALA A 40 -3.12 5.63 19.42
CA ALA A 40 -3.42 4.22 19.15
C ALA A 40 -4.59 3.97 18.19
N ARG A 41 -5.49 4.94 17.99
CA ARG A 41 -6.71 4.76 17.16
C ARG A 41 -6.50 5.28 15.73
N LYS A 42 -5.55 4.69 15.00
CA LYS A 42 -5.20 5.10 13.63
C LYS A 42 -6.35 4.93 12.63
N ASP A 43 -7.29 4.04 12.92
CA ASP A 43 -8.45 3.78 12.07
C ASP A 43 -9.66 4.68 12.36
N LYS A 44 -9.58 5.52 13.41
CA LYS A 44 -10.70 6.39 13.76
C LYS A 44 -10.81 7.54 12.77
N VAL A 45 -11.96 7.62 12.11
CA VAL A 45 -12.34 8.72 11.23
C VAL A 45 -13.17 9.75 12.02
N TYR A 46 -12.81 11.01 11.88
CA TYR A 46 -13.54 12.16 12.39
C TYR A 46 -14.29 12.82 11.24
N ASP A 47 -15.61 12.87 11.35
CA ASP A 47 -16.54 13.47 10.39
C ASP A 47 -17.10 14.83 10.87
N CYS A 48 -16.97 15.10 12.16
CA CYS A 48 -17.49 16.28 12.83
C CYS A 48 -16.39 17.11 13.49
N SER A 49 -16.46 18.43 13.29
CA SER A 49 -15.54 19.41 13.88
C SER A 49 -15.53 19.35 15.41
N ALA A 50 -16.68 19.14 16.06
CA ALA A 50 -16.75 19.05 17.52
C ALA A 50 -15.95 17.87 18.07
N TYR A 51 -16.10 16.69 17.45
CA TYR A 51 -15.34 15.49 17.84
C TYR A 51 -13.84 15.66 17.61
N PHE A 52 -13.46 16.27 16.49
CA PHE A 52 -12.06 16.56 16.20
C PHE A 52 -11.46 17.62 17.13
N SER A 53 -12.21 18.67 17.46
CA SER A 53 -11.80 19.72 18.40
C SER A 53 -11.54 19.17 19.82
N ASN A 54 -12.36 18.23 20.27
CA ASN A 54 -12.13 17.54 21.54
C ASN A 54 -10.91 16.63 21.49
N HIS A 55 -10.66 16.02 20.32
CA HIS A 55 -9.52 15.15 20.13
C HIS A 55 -8.18 15.90 20.20
N ILE A 56 -8.03 17.04 19.52
CA ILE A 56 -6.78 17.80 19.54
C ILE A 56 -6.42 18.33 20.94
N LYS A 57 -7.41 18.46 21.84
CA LYS A 57 -7.20 18.86 23.24
C LYS A 57 -6.65 17.73 24.12
N THR A 58 -6.71 16.48 23.67
CA THR A 58 -6.26 15.32 24.45
C THR A 58 -4.75 15.35 24.70
N ILE A 59 -4.32 14.78 25.82
CA ILE A 59 -2.90 14.71 26.20
C ILE A 59 -2.09 13.95 25.15
N THR A 60 -2.67 12.88 24.59
CA THR A 60 -2.03 12.07 23.54
C THR A 60 -1.74 12.88 22.28
N HIS A 61 -2.68 13.72 21.85
CA HIS A 61 -2.49 14.57 20.68
C HIS A 61 -1.47 15.67 20.95
N LYS A 62 -1.59 16.35 22.09
CA LYS A 62 -0.63 17.40 22.50
C LYS A 62 0.79 16.87 22.61
N LYS A 63 0.97 15.67 23.17
CA LYS A 63 2.27 15.00 23.24
C LYS A 63 2.80 14.70 21.84
N TRP A 64 1.98 14.14 20.96
CA TRP A 64 2.36 13.89 19.57
C TRP A 64 2.79 15.17 18.83
N LEU A 65 2.07 16.28 19.03
CA LEU A 65 2.43 17.58 18.43
C LEU A 65 3.74 18.16 19.00
N ALA A 66 3.96 18.01 20.31
CA ALA A 66 5.20 18.40 20.96
C ALA A 66 6.38 17.56 20.45
N ASP A 67 6.21 16.24 20.37
CA ASP A 67 7.20 15.31 19.82
C ASP A 67 7.54 15.70 18.37
N MET A 68 6.51 15.99 17.55
CA MET A 68 6.66 16.53 16.18
C MET A 68 7.57 17.77 16.13
N ASN A 69 7.34 18.72 17.04
CA ASN A 69 8.13 19.96 17.10
C ASN A 69 9.56 19.74 17.59
N THR A 70 9.78 18.82 18.53
CA THR A 70 11.13 18.48 19.01
C THR A 70 11.93 17.71 17.97
N ASN A 71 11.26 16.92 17.12
CA ASN A 71 11.88 15.96 16.22
C ASN A 71 12.03 16.47 14.78
N LYS A 72 11.79 17.77 14.52
CA LYS A 72 11.83 18.39 13.17
C LYS A 72 13.07 18.03 12.36
N LEU A 73 14.24 18.03 13.00
CA LEU A 73 15.52 17.73 12.35
C LEU A 73 15.62 16.25 11.95
N ASN A 74 15.13 15.34 12.79
CA ASN A 74 15.20 13.90 12.53
C ASN A 74 14.19 13.47 11.47
N TYR A 75 13.03 14.15 11.33
CA TYR A 75 12.09 13.84 10.25
C TYR A 75 12.71 14.00 8.85
N TYR A 76 13.64 14.94 8.67
CA TYR A 76 14.34 15.07 7.39
C TYR A 76 15.21 13.85 7.11
N THR A 77 16.02 13.43 8.09
CA THR A 77 16.88 12.25 7.96
C THR A 77 16.06 10.97 7.76
N ASP A 78 14.98 10.79 8.52
CA ASP A 78 14.05 9.67 8.36
C ASP A 78 13.41 9.68 6.97
N ASN A 79 13.04 10.86 6.45
CA ASN A 79 12.46 10.99 5.11
C ASN A 79 13.45 10.58 4.01
N VAL A 80 14.73 10.93 4.16
CA VAL A 80 15.78 10.50 3.24
C VAL A 80 15.93 8.98 3.27
N GLN A 81 16.02 8.38 4.46
CA GLN A 81 16.09 6.91 4.61
C GLN A 81 14.84 6.19 4.07
N LEU A 82 13.66 6.79 4.26
CA LEU A 82 12.41 6.28 3.70
C LEU A 82 12.43 6.32 2.17
N LYS A 83 12.94 7.38 1.55
CA LYS A 83 13.08 7.46 0.09
C LYS A 83 14.00 6.38 -0.45
N ASP A 84 15.14 6.14 0.21
CA ASP A 84 16.06 5.07 -0.18
C ASP A 84 15.42 3.69 -0.05
N THR A 85 14.68 3.47 1.04
CA THR A 85 13.92 2.24 1.26
C THR A 85 12.87 2.03 0.17
N ILE A 86 12.11 3.06 -0.19
CA ILE A 86 11.10 3.01 -1.26
C ILE A 86 11.76 2.70 -2.61
N ALA A 87 12.92 3.30 -2.91
CA ALA A 87 13.65 3.01 -4.13
C ALA A 87 14.09 1.54 -4.19
N ASN A 88 14.63 1.00 -3.10
CA ASN A 88 15.01 -0.40 -3.00
C ASN A 88 13.81 -1.35 -3.15
N GLN A 89 12.69 -1.03 -2.51
CA GLN A 89 11.44 -1.81 -2.63
C GLN A 89 10.96 -1.86 -4.09
N LYS A 90 10.99 -0.74 -4.81
CA LYS A 90 10.61 -0.70 -6.23
C LYS A 90 11.49 -1.61 -7.09
N ILE A 91 12.80 -1.65 -6.83
CA ILE A 91 13.73 -2.55 -7.55
C ILE A 91 13.40 -4.02 -7.28
N ILE A 92 13.14 -4.36 -6.02
CA ILE A 92 12.76 -5.73 -5.62
C ILE A 92 11.45 -6.13 -6.30
N ILE A 93 10.44 -5.26 -6.28
CA ILE A 93 9.14 -5.51 -6.94
C ILE A 93 9.35 -5.74 -8.44
N ALA A 94 10.06 -4.86 -9.13
CA ALA A 94 10.31 -5.01 -10.57
C ALA A 94 11.06 -6.32 -10.90
N ARG A 95 12.01 -6.72 -10.06
CA ARG A 95 12.70 -8.01 -10.21
C ARG A 95 11.74 -9.19 -10.02
N LEU A 96 10.93 -9.17 -8.96
CA LEU A 96 9.95 -10.22 -8.68
C LEU A 96 8.89 -10.32 -9.78
N GLU A 97 8.40 -9.20 -10.31
CA GLU A 97 7.47 -9.16 -11.44
C GLU A 97 8.07 -9.82 -12.68
N LYS A 98 9.34 -9.54 -12.98
CA LYS A 98 10.06 -10.20 -14.09
C LYS A 98 10.20 -11.70 -13.86
N GLU A 99 10.57 -12.13 -12.66
CA GLU A 99 10.71 -13.54 -12.31
C GLU A 99 9.36 -14.28 -12.40
N ILE A 100 8.27 -13.67 -11.94
CA ILE A 100 6.91 -14.19 -12.06
C ILE A 100 6.53 -14.34 -13.53
N ASN A 101 6.78 -13.33 -14.37
CA ASN A 101 6.46 -13.39 -15.80
C ASN A 101 7.21 -14.52 -16.51
N ILE A 102 8.50 -14.70 -16.20
CA ILE A 102 9.30 -15.81 -16.74
C ILE A 102 8.73 -17.15 -16.29
N LYS A 103 8.45 -17.32 -14.99
CA LYS A 103 7.87 -18.56 -14.45
C LYS A 103 6.52 -18.88 -15.08
N MET A 104 5.64 -17.89 -15.29
CA MET A 104 4.36 -18.07 -15.98
C MET A 104 4.56 -18.57 -17.41
N LYS A 105 5.45 -17.95 -18.19
CA LYS A 105 5.77 -18.40 -19.56
C LYS A 105 6.31 -19.82 -19.60
N THR A 106 7.16 -20.19 -18.64
CA THR A 106 7.68 -21.55 -18.52
C THR A 106 6.55 -22.54 -18.20
N ILE A 107 5.65 -22.19 -17.30
CA ILE A 107 4.46 -23.01 -16.99
C ILE A 107 3.61 -23.17 -18.26
N ASP A 108 3.32 -22.10 -18.99
CA ASP A 108 2.53 -22.15 -20.22
C ASP A 108 3.19 -23.06 -21.26
N TYR A 109 4.50 -22.91 -21.46
CA TYR A 109 5.27 -23.74 -22.40
C TYR A 109 5.25 -25.23 -22.02
N LEU A 110 5.53 -25.55 -20.76
CA LEU A 110 5.51 -26.94 -20.28
C LEU A 110 4.10 -27.54 -20.33
N THR A 111 3.08 -26.74 -20.03
CA THR A 111 1.67 -27.16 -20.13
C THR A 111 1.31 -27.48 -21.58
N GLN A 112 1.72 -26.63 -22.52
CA GLN A 112 1.53 -26.90 -23.96
C GLN A 112 2.27 -28.17 -24.41
N GLN A 113 3.50 -28.40 -23.95
CA GLN A 113 4.24 -29.63 -24.26
C GLN A 113 3.53 -30.89 -23.75
N LEU A 114 2.98 -30.85 -22.54
CA LEU A 114 2.21 -31.96 -21.98
C LEU A 114 0.96 -32.25 -22.81
N VAL A 115 0.19 -31.22 -23.14
CA VAL A 115 -1.00 -31.35 -24.00
C VAL A 115 -0.63 -31.97 -25.36
N TYR A 116 0.48 -31.53 -25.98
CA TYR A 116 0.94 -32.05 -27.27
C TYR A 116 1.39 -33.51 -27.20
N LYS A 117 2.03 -33.92 -26.09
CA LYS A 117 2.38 -35.32 -25.84
C LYS A 117 1.13 -36.19 -25.65
N ASP A 118 0.15 -35.73 -24.88
CA ASP A 118 -1.09 -36.47 -24.67
C ASP A 118 -1.92 -36.61 -25.96
N THR A 119 -1.93 -35.58 -26.83
CA THR A 119 -2.61 -35.66 -28.14
C THR A 119 -1.90 -36.57 -29.13
N ASN A 120 -0.57 -36.64 -29.12
CA ASN A 120 0.17 -37.55 -29.99
C ASN A 120 0.16 -39.00 -29.47
N SER A 121 0.14 -39.22 -28.15
CA SER A 121 -0.02 -40.55 -27.57
C SER A 121 -1.42 -41.14 -27.78
N SER A 122 -2.46 -40.31 -27.95
CA SER A 122 -3.82 -40.74 -28.31
C SER A 122 -4.05 -40.86 -29.82
N LYS A 123 -3.24 -40.19 -30.65
CA LYS A 123 -3.23 -40.37 -32.12
C LYS A 123 -2.39 -41.55 -32.60
N LEU A 124 -1.49 -42.08 -31.78
CA LEU A 124 -0.91 -43.38 -32.02
C LEU A 124 -1.97 -44.44 -31.68
N THR A 125 -3.03 -44.50 -32.50
CA THR A 125 -3.75 -45.76 -32.71
C THR A 125 -2.68 -46.78 -33.00
N THR A 126 -2.48 -47.66 -32.03
CA THR A 126 -1.79 -48.93 -32.15
C THR A 126 -2.22 -49.56 -33.47
N THR A 127 -1.43 -49.39 -34.52
CA THR A 127 -1.35 -50.41 -35.55
C THR A 127 -0.77 -51.60 -34.80
N ASP A 128 -1.65 -52.51 -34.41
CA ASP A 128 -1.23 -53.76 -33.81
C ASP A 128 -0.29 -54.44 -34.80
N LEU A 129 0.99 -54.54 -34.43
CA LEU A 129 2.02 -55.13 -35.28
C LEU A 129 1.90 -56.67 -35.32
N LEU A 130 0.90 -57.23 -34.62
CA LEU A 130 0.57 -58.66 -34.58
C LEU A 130 -0.67 -59.04 -35.41
N ASP A 131 -1.35 -58.10 -36.07
CA ASP A 131 -2.40 -58.43 -37.06
C ASP A 131 -1.74 -58.85 -38.39
N PHE A 132 -1.23 -60.08 -38.42
CA PHE A 132 -1.01 -60.85 -39.65
C PHE A 132 -1.93 -62.08 -39.62
N ASP A 133 -2.80 -62.14 -40.65
CA ASP A 133 -3.82 -63.14 -41.02
C ASP A 133 -5.10 -63.26 -40.16
#